data_AF-A0A2N2NVN0-F1
#
_entry.id   AF-A0A2N2NVN0-F1
#
_cell.length_a   1.000
_cell.length_b   1.000
_cell.length_c   1.000
_cell.angle_alpha   90.00
_cell.angle_beta   90.00
_cell.angle_gamma   90.00
#
_symmetry.space_group_name_H-M   'P 1'
#
loop_
_entity.id
_entity.type
_entity.pdbx_description
1 polymer ?
#
loop_
_entity_poly.entity_id
_entity_poly.type
_entity_poly.pdbx_seq_one_letter_code
_entity_poly.pdbx_strand_id
1 'polypeptide(L)'
;MDELDNKQNNNRPQNRNQSQRRRRPNQRNSKNQQNQNRNANQAAQSNNGESRTNKRPDNNKRNQPYQPNQRDNNNSAPWGMNPLPTQTGIQTRSQRGEFAKNWWARRWLEALERLMQGVRLSRGQYYARLGQIVSLEEIKGGMLARVQGSRPKPYRVTIQLNPFNNKQWEKVLDLLSEKSIYMAKLLIGEMPNDIESVFNQAGVSLFPEHAMDLQTRCTCPDKITPCKHVAATYYILGDRFDEDPFLIFRMRGRTQDQILEALRQRRGAEADLSIDYNEPLTRVTTPEAPRFPETLERFWEVQQDLTQVNVQVRMPNIPQPLLKRLGEPEFSSQLTLQGQLEESYDLISQFAIMIAYADTSGTPTNGNGDGD
;
A
#
# COMPACT_ATOMS: atom_id res chain seq x y z
N MET A 1 -16.92 69.72 31.81
CA MET A 1 -17.89 68.67 31.47
C MET A 1 -17.19 67.52 30.77
N ASP A 2 -16.61 66.52 31.42
CA ASP A 2 -16.06 66.26 32.77
C ASP A 2 -15.44 64.85 32.61
N GLU A 3 -14.14 64.69 32.94
CA GLU A 3 -13.62 63.79 34.00
C GLU A 3 -13.73 62.28 33.68
N LEU A 4 -12.65 61.58 33.31
CA LEU A 4 -11.56 60.98 34.12
C LEU A 4 -11.89 59.60 34.77
N ASP A 5 -10.82 58.79 34.82
CA ASP A 5 -10.50 57.64 35.69
C ASP A 5 -11.15 56.27 35.43
N ASN A 6 -10.42 55.19 35.11
CA ASN A 6 -9.25 54.54 35.73
C ASN A 6 -9.54 53.82 37.07
N LYS A 7 -9.44 52.48 37.06
CA LYS A 7 -9.02 51.56 38.15
C LYS A 7 -9.14 50.12 37.64
N GLN A 8 -8.06 49.42 37.29
CA GLN A 8 -7.14 48.67 38.16
C GLN A 8 -7.79 47.64 39.11
N ASN A 9 -7.52 46.36 38.78
CA ASN A 9 -6.89 45.34 39.63
C ASN A 9 -7.75 44.63 40.71
N ASN A 10 -7.90 43.31 40.60
CA ASN A 10 -7.53 42.39 41.69
C ASN A 10 -7.38 40.91 41.27
N ASN A 11 -6.11 40.53 41.23
CA ASN A 11 -5.48 39.26 41.58
C ASN A 11 -6.25 38.21 42.43
N ARG A 12 -6.04 36.96 41.98
CA ARG A 12 -5.53 35.77 42.70
C ARG A 12 -6.47 34.74 43.37
N PRO A 13 -5.96 33.48 43.51
CA PRO A 13 -6.73 32.25 43.40
C PRO A 13 -6.98 31.57 44.75
N GLN A 14 -7.87 30.59 44.78
CA GLN A 14 -8.00 29.68 45.90
C GLN A 14 -7.39 28.31 45.57
N ASN A 15 -6.25 28.06 46.19
CA ASN A 15 -5.66 26.76 46.44
C ASN A 15 -5.82 26.46 47.93
N ARG A 16 -6.42 25.32 48.31
CA ARG A 16 -6.23 24.75 49.66
C ARG A 16 -6.42 23.22 49.68
N ASN A 17 -5.29 22.57 49.39
CA ASN A 17 -4.60 21.58 50.23
C ASN A 17 -5.34 20.42 50.94
N GLN A 18 -4.81 19.23 50.63
CA GLN A 18 -4.25 18.21 51.54
C GLN A 18 -5.19 17.23 52.27
N SER A 19 -4.97 15.95 51.99
CA SER A 19 -4.44 15.04 53.02
C SER A 19 -3.81 13.79 52.41
N GLN A 20 -2.55 13.59 52.78
CA GLN A 20 -1.72 12.42 52.50
C GLN A 20 -2.19 11.22 53.33
N ARG A 21 -2.09 10.00 52.78
CA ARG A 21 -1.75 8.79 53.56
C ARG A 21 -1.17 7.70 52.68
N ARG A 22 0.15 7.52 52.79
CA ARG A 22 0.91 6.34 52.34
C ARG A 22 0.58 5.15 53.24
N ARG A 23 0.36 3.95 52.69
CA ARG A 23 0.84 2.66 53.27
C ARG A 23 1.08 1.61 52.17
N ARG A 24 2.12 0.83 52.42
CA ARG A 24 2.86 -0.13 51.57
C ARG A 24 2.17 -1.53 51.51
N PRO A 25 2.69 -2.49 50.72
CA PRO A 25 1.94 -3.63 50.17
C PRO A 25 1.89 -4.83 51.11
N ASN A 26 0.97 -5.76 50.85
CA ASN A 26 0.93 -7.03 51.58
C ASN A 26 0.99 -8.24 50.62
N GLN A 27 2.07 -9.00 50.74
CA GLN A 27 2.19 -10.39 50.32
C GLN A 27 1.90 -11.28 51.53
N ARG A 28 1.09 -12.34 51.34
CA ARG A 28 1.37 -13.76 51.69
C ARG A 28 0.13 -14.52 52.16
N ASN A 29 0.07 -15.74 51.60
CA ASN A 29 -0.37 -17.01 52.19
C ASN A 29 -1.85 -17.19 52.53
N SER A 30 -2.41 -18.40 52.55
CA SER A 30 -2.12 -19.75 52.03
C SER A 30 -3.16 -20.63 52.76
N LYS A 31 -3.58 -21.74 52.13
CA LYS A 31 -4.28 -22.90 52.72
C LYS A 31 -5.78 -22.75 53.01
N ASN A 32 -6.58 -23.46 52.23
CA ASN A 32 -7.09 -24.79 52.62
C ASN A 32 -7.50 -25.53 51.33
N GLN A 33 -6.89 -26.68 51.03
CA GLN A 33 -7.28 -28.03 51.48
C GLN A 33 -8.63 -28.43 50.88
N GLN A 34 -8.90 -29.63 50.37
CA GLN A 34 -8.16 -30.88 50.14
C GLN A 34 -9.25 -31.80 49.54
N ASN A 35 -8.94 -32.50 48.45
CA ASN A 35 -9.40 -33.87 48.16
C ASN A 35 -8.78 -34.25 46.81
N GLN A 36 -7.54 -34.74 46.77
CA GLN A 36 -7.17 -36.14 47.07
C GLN A 36 -8.10 -37.15 46.39
N ASN A 37 -7.56 -37.76 45.34
CA ASN A 37 -7.25 -39.21 45.27
C ASN A 37 -8.39 -39.99 44.61
N ARG A 38 -8.17 -40.94 43.69
CA ARG A 38 -7.03 -41.84 43.54
C ARG A 38 -7.18 -42.67 42.26
N ASN A 39 -6.06 -43.27 41.90
CA ASN A 39 -5.88 -44.56 41.21
C ASN A 39 -5.65 -44.59 39.69
N ALA A 40 -4.36 -44.79 39.43
CA ALA A 40 -3.79 -45.40 38.24
C ALA A 40 -4.10 -46.91 38.14
N ASN A 41 -4.03 -47.38 36.88
CA ASN A 41 -3.52 -48.67 36.40
C ASN A 41 -3.91 -49.96 37.13
N GLN A 42 -4.55 -50.89 36.39
CA GLN A 42 -4.02 -52.24 36.19
C GLN A 42 -4.78 -53.05 35.11
N ALA A 43 -3.97 -53.81 34.36
CA ALA A 43 -4.18 -55.19 33.89
C ALA A 43 -5.20 -55.50 32.77
N ALA A 44 -4.63 -55.76 31.58
CA ALA A 44 -4.47 -57.09 30.95
C ALA A 44 -5.69 -58.04 30.73
N GLN A 45 -5.72 -58.53 29.48
CA GLN A 45 -6.08 -59.88 29.00
C GLN A 45 -7.54 -60.27 28.69
N SER A 46 -7.65 -60.95 27.53
CA SER A 46 -8.62 -61.95 27.04
C SER A 46 -9.42 -61.47 25.81
N ASN A 47 -9.09 -61.93 24.60
CA ASN A 47 -9.30 -63.23 23.92
C ASN A 47 -10.58 -63.29 23.06
N ASN A 48 -10.31 -63.56 21.77
CA ASN A 48 -11.06 -64.41 20.83
C ASN A 48 -12.45 -63.99 20.30
N GLY A 49 -12.54 -64.02 18.97
CA GLY A 49 -13.61 -64.79 18.32
C GLY A 49 -14.24 -64.17 17.08
N GLU A 50 -13.94 -64.78 15.93
CA GLU A 50 -14.80 -64.90 14.75
C GLU A 50 -14.80 -63.77 13.70
N SER A 51 -14.07 -64.02 12.61
CA SER A 51 -14.47 -63.52 11.29
C SER A 51 -14.29 -64.64 10.26
N ARG A 52 -15.44 -65.06 9.75
CA ARG A 52 -15.63 -66.10 8.76
C ARG A 52 -15.03 -65.69 7.42
N THR A 53 -14.54 -66.73 6.76
CA THR A 53 -14.06 -66.81 5.39
C THR A 53 -14.96 -66.10 4.38
N ASN A 54 -14.37 -65.30 3.49
CA ASN A 54 -14.96 -65.12 2.16
C ASN A 54 -13.91 -64.95 1.06
N LYS A 55 -14.25 -65.57 -0.06
CA LYS A 55 -13.40 -66.03 -1.17
C LYS A 55 -12.79 -64.89 -1.98
N ARG A 56 -11.61 -65.18 -2.55
CA ARG A 56 -10.94 -64.45 -3.64
C ARG A 56 -11.89 -64.26 -4.85
N PRO A 57 -11.82 -63.13 -5.56
CA PRO A 57 -12.55 -62.94 -6.82
C PRO A 57 -11.74 -63.45 -8.03
N ASP A 58 -12.48 -63.98 -9.00
CA ASP A 58 -11.99 -64.36 -10.33
C ASP A 58 -11.54 -63.14 -11.14
N ASN A 59 -10.36 -63.27 -11.72
CA ASN A 59 -9.70 -62.28 -12.54
C ASN A 59 -9.97 -62.59 -14.01
N ASN A 60 -10.96 -61.94 -14.63
CA ASN A 60 -11.01 -61.85 -16.10
C ASN A 60 -11.97 -60.78 -16.60
N LYS A 61 -11.43 -59.63 -17.02
CA LYS A 61 -11.93 -58.88 -18.20
C LYS A 61 -10.89 -57.85 -18.64
N ARG A 62 -10.32 -58.16 -19.81
CA ARG A 62 -9.45 -57.32 -20.64
C ARG A 62 -10.19 -56.10 -21.18
N ASN A 63 -9.41 -55.03 -21.34
CA ASN A 63 -9.45 -54.00 -22.39
C ASN A 63 -10.77 -53.24 -22.60
N GLN A 64 -10.89 -52.10 -21.91
CA GLN A 64 -11.59 -50.92 -22.43
C GLN A 64 -10.57 -49.78 -22.59
N PRO A 65 -10.61 -49.04 -23.71
CA PRO A 65 -9.74 -47.89 -23.92
C PRO A 65 -10.07 -46.79 -22.90
N TYR A 66 -9.02 -46.21 -22.31
CA TYR A 66 -9.06 -45.10 -21.38
C TYR A 66 -9.86 -43.92 -21.97
N GLN A 67 -11.10 -43.78 -21.54
CA GLN A 67 -11.81 -42.50 -21.60
C GLN A 67 -11.44 -41.74 -20.32
N PRO A 68 -10.99 -40.47 -20.39
CA PRO A 68 -10.66 -39.72 -19.20
C PRO A 68 -11.94 -39.54 -18.39
N ASN A 69 -12.02 -40.28 -17.28
CA ASN A 69 -13.16 -40.30 -16.38
C ASN A 69 -13.53 -38.88 -15.96
N GLN A 70 -14.83 -38.61 -16.04
CA GLN A 70 -15.50 -37.49 -15.39
C GLN A 70 -14.98 -37.38 -13.96
N ARG A 71 -14.37 -36.24 -13.64
CA ARG A 71 -13.83 -35.96 -12.31
C ARG A 71 -14.94 -36.13 -11.28
N ASP A 72 -14.73 -37.06 -10.37
CA ASP A 72 -15.45 -37.20 -9.11
C ASP A 72 -15.44 -35.85 -8.36
N ASN A 73 -16.54 -35.11 -8.47
CA ASN A 73 -16.77 -33.85 -7.76
C ASN A 73 -17.17 -34.11 -6.30
N ASN A 74 -16.35 -34.84 -5.55
CA ASN A 74 -16.48 -34.98 -4.09
C ASN A 74 -15.62 -33.96 -3.34
N ASN A 75 -15.55 -32.72 -3.83
CA ASN A 75 -15.01 -31.58 -3.06
C ASN A 75 -16.16 -30.87 -2.36
N SER A 76 -16.62 -31.43 -1.24
CA SER A 76 -17.38 -30.65 -0.27
C SER A 76 -16.45 -29.57 0.27
N ALA A 77 -16.69 -28.30 -0.07
CA ALA A 77 -15.83 -27.26 0.43
C ALA A 77 -15.88 -27.20 1.96
N PRO A 78 -14.82 -26.69 2.62
CA PRO A 78 -14.83 -26.51 4.07
C PRO A 78 -16.11 -25.79 4.54
N TRP A 79 -16.67 -26.26 5.65
CA TRP A 79 -17.92 -25.73 6.24
C TRP A 79 -19.19 -25.94 5.41
N GLY A 80 -19.23 -26.93 4.51
CA GLY A 80 -20.41 -27.28 3.71
C GLY A 80 -20.80 -26.19 2.69
N MET A 81 -19.81 -25.41 2.24
CA MET A 81 -20.04 -24.31 1.31
C MET A 81 -19.97 -24.79 -0.13
N ASN A 82 -21.09 -24.77 -0.85
CA ASN A 82 -21.11 -25.10 -2.28
C ASN A 82 -21.54 -23.88 -3.10
N PRO A 83 -20.67 -22.88 -3.30
CA PRO A 83 -20.93 -21.84 -4.30
C PRO A 83 -20.90 -22.45 -5.70
N LEU A 84 -21.71 -21.90 -6.60
CA LEU A 84 -21.61 -22.25 -8.01
C LEU A 84 -20.27 -21.76 -8.58
N PRO A 85 -19.65 -22.51 -9.50
CA PRO A 85 -18.39 -22.09 -10.09
C PRO A 85 -18.59 -20.84 -10.96
N THR A 86 -17.61 -19.96 -10.96
CA THR A 86 -17.51 -18.80 -11.84
C THR A 86 -16.48 -19.09 -12.93
N GLN A 87 -16.80 -18.84 -14.19
CA GLN A 87 -15.85 -19.05 -15.30
C GLN A 87 -14.76 -17.96 -15.35
N THR A 88 -15.11 -16.71 -15.02
CA THR A 88 -14.25 -15.52 -15.16
C THR A 88 -14.20 -14.66 -13.89
N GLY A 89 -14.41 -15.28 -12.74
CA GLY A 89 -14.49 -14.53 -11.50
C GLY A 89 -13.12 -14.03 -11.03
N ILE A 90 -13.11 -12.79 -10.53
CA ILE A 90 -11.96 -12.09 -9.97
C ILE A 90 -11.48 -12.85 -8.74
N GLN A 91 -10.22 -13.29 -8.79
CA GLN A 91 -9.51 -13.92 -7.69
C GLN A 91 -8.58 -12.93 -7.02
N THR A 92 -8.30 -13.15 -5.74
CA THR A 92 -7.21 -12.43 -5.10
C THR A 92 -5.88 -12.79 -5.75
N ARG A 93 -4.95 -11.83 -5.78
CA ARG A 93 -3.59 -12.08 -6.28
C ARG A 93 -2.83 -13.03 -5.35
N SER A 94 -3.16 -13.02 -4.07
CA SER A 94 -2.55 -13.89 -3.07
C SER A 94 -3.31 -15.20 -2.91
N GLN A 95 -2.91 -16.20 -3.70
CA GLN A 95 -3.48 -17.55 -3.62
C GLN A 95 -3.07 -18.29 -2.34
N ARG A 96 -1.95 -17.90 -1.74
CA ARG A 96 -1.44 -18.42 -0.46
C ARG A 96 -0.75 -17.29 0.31
N GLY A 97 -0.99 -17.22 1.61
CA GLY A 97 -0.37 -16.22 2.49
C GLY A 97 -1.23 -14.95 2.66
N GLU A 98 -0.55 -13.83 2.90
CA GLU A 98 -1.16 -12.53 3.20
C GLU A 98 -1.89 -11.93 1.98
N PHE A 99 -3.04 -11.30 2.22
CA PHE A 99 -3.88 -10.71 1.17
C PHE A 99 -3.40 -9.35 0.66
N ALA A 100 -2.44 -8.72 1.31
CA ALA A 100 -1.99 -7.37 0.97
C ALA A 100 -0.46 -7.26 1.06
N LYS A 101 0.17 -6.73 0.02
CA LYS A 101 1.62 -6.53 -0.06
C LYS A 101 2.03 -5.22 0.57
N ASN A 102 1.30 -4.13 0.32
CA ASN A 102 1.65 -2.81 0.82
C ASN A 102 0.98 -2.49 2.15
N TRP A 103 1.59 -1.59 2.92
CA TRP A 103 1.10 -1.23 4.25
C TRP A 103 -0.32 -0.64 4.21
N TRP A 104 -0.66 0.14 3.19
CA TRP A 104 -1.98 0.80 3.08
C TRP A 104 -3.10 -0.19 2.77
N ALA A 105 -2.83 -1.21 1.96
CA ALA A 105 -3.78 -2.30 1.72
C ALA A 105 -3.95 -3.15 2.98
N ARG A 106 -2.87 -3.44 3.72
CA ARG A 106 -2.97 -4.10 5.05
C ARG A 106 -3.80 -3.26 6.02
N ARG A 107 -3.54 -1.95 6.08
CA ARG A 107 -4.28 -1.01 6.93
C ARG A 107 -5.79 -0.99 6.63
N TRP A 108 -6.16 -1.15 5.35
CA TRP A 108 -7.54 -1.37 4.94
C TRP A 108 -8.08 -2.70 5.48
N LEU A 109 -7.40 -3.82 5.24
CA LEU A 109 -7.82 -5.17 5.69
C LEU A 109 -8.02 -5.24 7.21
N GLU A 110 -7.11 -4.66 7.99
CA GLU A 110 -7.21 -4.59 9.44
C GLU A 110 -8.53 -3.98 9.93
N ALA A 111 -9.05 -2.98 9.20
CA ALA A 111 -10.31 -2.36 9.59
C ALA A 111 -11.49 -3.34 9.49
N LEU A 112 -11.52 -4.25 8.51
CA LEU A 112 -12.52 -5.33 8.50
C LEU A 112 -12.25 -6.37 9.58
N GLU A 113 -10.99 -6.74 9.80
CA GLU A 113 -10.63 -7.80 10.75
C GLU A 113 -10.94 -7.42 12.20
N ARG A 114 -10.96 -6.12 12.51
CA ARG A 114 -11.51 -5.60 13.79
C ARG A 114 -13.02 -5.78 13.91
N LEU A 115 -13.76 -5.70 12.80
CA LEU A 115 -15.22 -5.81 12.76
C LEU A 115 -15.72 -7.26 12.68
N MET A 116 -14.90 -8.16 12.15
CA MET A 116 -15.29 -9.53 11.85
C MET A 116 -14.16 -10.51 12.15
N GLN A 117 -14.42 -11.47 13.03
CA GLN A 117 -13.43 -12.47 13.44
C GLN A 117 -13.92 -13.91 13.23
N GLY A 118 -12.97 -14.84 13.28
CA GLY A 118 -13.23 -16.29 13.27
C GLY A 118 -13.77 -16.81 11.94
N VAL A 119 -14.60 -17.86 12.01
CA VAL A 119 -15.03 -18.67 10.85
C VAL A 119 -15.69 -17.84 9.75
N ARG A 120 -16.38 -16.74 10.09
CA ARG A 120 -17.05 -15.92 9.07
C ARG A 120 -16.03 -15.21 8.18
N LEU A 121 -14.93 -14.72 8.77
CA LEU A 121 -13.84 -14.08 8.04
C LEU A 121 -13.12 -15.10 7.14
N SER A 122 -12.80 -16.29 7.68
CA SER A 122 -12.16 -17.37 6.91
C SER A 122 -12.99 -17.80 5.70
N ARG A 123 -14.33 -17.80 5.81
CA ARG A 123 -15.21 -18.06 4.67
C ARG A 123 -15.15 -16.97 3.61
N GLY A 124 -14.99 -15.70 4.00
CA GLY A 124 -14.79 -14.58 3.08
C GLY A 124 -13.46 -14.69 2.33
N GLN A 125 -12.37 -14.96 3.06
CA GLN A 125 -11.04 -15.23 2.48
C GLN A 125 -11.09 -16.37 1.46
N TYR A 126 -11.80 -17.46 1.80
CA TYR A 126 -11.98 -18.58 0.89
C TYR A 126 -12.72 -18.18 -0.40
N TYR A 127 -13.78 -17.38 -0.30
CA TYR A 127 -14.52 -16.89 -1.48
C TYR A 127 -13.66 -15.98 -2.38
N ALA A 128 -12.83 -15.12 -1.77
CA ALA A 128 -11.91 -14.27 -2.52
C ALA A 128 -10.86 -15.10 -3.28
N ARG A 129 -10.29 -16.13 -2.64
CA ARG A 129 -9.32 -17.05 -3.29
C ARG A 129 -9.95 -17.93 -4.37
N LEU A 130 -11.17 -18.41 -4.13
CA LEU A 130 -11.89 -19.25 -5.09
C LEU A 130 -12.33 -18.47 -6.35
N GLY A 131 -12.27 -17.14 -6.33
CA GLY A 131 -12.63 -16.31 -7.48
C GLY A 131 -14.11 -16.01 -7.58
N GLN A 132 -14.84 -15.99 -6.46
CA GLN A 132 -16.30 -15.91 -6.49
C GLN A 132 -16.83 -14.50 -6.81
N ILE A 133 -15.98 -13.51 -7.09
CA ILE A 133 -16.39 -12.15 -7.41
C ILE A 133 -16.47 -12.00 -8.92
N VAL A 134 -17.68 -11.99 -9.46
CA VAL A 134 -17.96 -11.95 -10.91
C VAL A 134 -17.59 -10.60 -11.52
N SER A 135 -17.90 -9.49 -10.83
CA SER A 135 -17.51 -8.15 -11.26
C SER A 135 -17.26 -7.25 -10.05
N LEU A 136 -16.43 -6.24 -10.26
CA LEU A 136 -16.13 -5.19 -9.29
C LEU A 136 -16.03 -3.85 -10.03
N GLU A 137 -16.93 -2.93 -9.71
CA GLU A 137 -17.15 -1.67 -10.41
C GLU A 137 -17.06 -0.50 -9.41
N GLU A 138 -16.38 0.58 -9.80
CA GLU A 138 -16.31 1.79 -8.98
C GLU A 138 -17.64 2.55 -9.05
N ILE A 139 -18.14 2.97 -7.89
CA ILE A 139 -19.33 3.81 -7.74
C ILE A 139 -19.00 5.03 -6.89
N LYS A 140 -19.92 6.00 -6.82
CA LYS A 140 -19.72 7.18 -5.98
C LYS A 140 -19.46 6.79 -4.52
N GLY A 141 -18.26 7.12 -4.03
CA GLY A 141 -17.82 6.88 -2.65
C GLY A 141 -17.54 5.41 -2.32
N GLY A 142 -17.41 4.51 -3.30
CA GLY A 142 -17.22 3.11 -3.00
C GLY A 142 -17.14 2.15 -4.20
N MET A 143 -17.41 0.89 -3.93
CA MET A 143 -17.40 -0.19 -4.91
C MET A 143 -18.71 -0.99 -4.89
N LEU A 144 -19.12 -1.42 -6.08
CA LEU A 144 -20.19 -2.38 -6.31
C LEU A 144 -19.58 -3.69 -6.79
N ALA A 145 -19.91 -4.79 -6.14
CA ALA A 145 -19.47 -6.12 -6.54
C ALA A 145 -20.64 -7.06 -6.78
N ARG A 146 -20.43 -8.00 -7.72
CA ARG A 146 -21.31 -9.15 -7.93
C ARG A 146 -20.61 -10.39 -7.42
N VAL A 147 -21.15 -11.04 -6.39
CA VAL A 147 -20.52 -12.21 -5.77
C VAL A 147 -21.37 -13.45 -5.99
N GLN A 148 -20.80 -14.43 -6.65
CA GLN A 148 -21.41 -15.74 -6.87
C GLN A 148 -21.45 -16.51 -5.54
N GLY A 149 -22.62 -17.08 -5.26
CA GLY A 149 -22.84 -17.94 -4.10
C GLY A 149 -23.46 -19.26 -4.56
N SER A 150 -24.26 -19.89 -3.71
CA SER A 150 -24.97 -21.13 -4.07
C SER A 150 -26.19 -20.92 -4.97
N ARG A 151 -26.64 -19.67 -5.17
CA ARG A 151 -27.81 -19.35 -6.02
C ARG A 151 -27.39 -18.97 -7.44
N PRO A 152 -28.19 -19.27 -8.47
CA PRO A 152 -27.86 -18.92 -9.87
C PRO A 152 -27.63 -17.42 -10.11
N LYS A 153 -28.36 -16.55 -9.40
CA LYS A 153 -28.18 -15.09 -9.47
C LYS A 153 -27.09 -14.65 -8.47
N PRO A 154 -25.99 -14.02 -8.93
CA PRO A 154 -24.98 -13.44 -8.04
C PRO A 154 -25.59 -12.39 -7.10
N TYR A 155 -25.10 -12.37 -5.86
CA TYR A 155 -25.48 -11.37 -4.87
C TYR A 155 -24.81 -10.03 -5.17
N ARG A 156 -25.53 -8.94 -4.94
CA ARG A 156 -25.01 -7.58 -5.08
C ARG A 156 -24.45 -7.15 -3.73
N VAL A 157 -23.17 -6.77 -3.71
CA VAL A 157 -22.45 -6.26 -2.56
C VAL A 157 -22.05 -4.82 -2.82
N THR A 158 -22.28 -3.94 -1.86
CA THR A 158 -21.87 -2.53 -1.93
C THR A 158 -21.03 -2.22 -0.70
N ILE A 159 -19.87 -1.60 -0.92
CA ILE A 159 -18.97 -1.12 0.14
C ILE A 159 -18.69 0.35 -0.15
N GLN A 160 -19.08 1.24 0.77
CA GLN A 160 -18.90 2.68 0.62
C GLN A 160 -18.25 3.27 1.87
N LEU A 161 -17.44 4.30 1.66
CA LEU A 161 -16.93 5.18 2.71
C LEU A 161 -17.73 6.48 2.71
N ASN A 162 -17.82 7.11 3.87
CA ASN A 162 -18.35 8.47 3.94
C ASN A 162 -17.35 9.43 3.26
N PRO A 163 -17.75 10.13 2.19
CA PRO A 163 -16.88 11.10 1.52
C PRO A 163 -16.64 12.30 2.43
N PHE A 164 -15.46 12.90 2.33
CA PHE A 164 -15.19 14.16 3.04
C PHE A 164 -15.88 15.32 2.34
N ASN A 165 -16.28 16.31 3.12
CA ASN A 165 -16.79 17.56 2.56
C ASN A 165 -15.63 18.43 2.02
N ASN A 166 -15.97 19.48 1.27
CA ASN A 166 -14.96 20.35 0.66
C ASN A 166 -14.03 20.98 1.70
N LYS A 167 -14.54 21.46 2.84
CA LYS A 167 -13.72 22.10 3.88
C LYS A 167 -12.68 21.14 4.47
N GLN A 168 -13.07 19.88 4.71
CA GLN A 168 -12.16 18.84 5.16
C GLN A 168 -11.07 18.57 4.13
N TRP A 169 -11.45 18.49 2.84
CA TRP A 169 -10.50 18.32 1.75
C TRP A 169 -9.54 19.50 1.60
N GLU A 170 -10.01 20.75 1.70
CA GLU A 170 -9.12 21.92 1.64
C GLU A 170 -8.07 21.84 2.75
N LYS A 171 -8.48 21.56 4.00
CA LYS A 171 -7.55 21.43 5.13
C LYS A 171 -6.53 20.30 4.94
N VAL A 172 -6.96 19.15 4.39
CA VAL A 172 -6.04 18.05 4.05
C VAL A 172 -5.05 18.49 2.98
N LEU A 173 -5.50 19.19 1.94
CA LEU A 173 -4.66 19.63 0.83
C LEU A 173 -3.64 20.68 1.27
N ASP A 174 -4.03 21.60 2.17
CA ASP A 174 -3.11 22.58 2.77
C ASP A 174 -1.97 21.88 3.51
N LEU A 175 -2.29 20.89 4.36
CA LEU A 175 -1.28 20.13 5.11
C LEU A 175 -0.43 19.23 4.20
N LEU A 176 -1.02 18.65 3.14
CA LEU A 176 -0.27 17.86 2.16
C LEU A 176 0.68 18.72 1.31
N SER A 177 0.36 20.01 1.07
CA SER A 177 1.25 20.89 0.31
C SER A 177 2.52 21.28 1.06
N GLU A 178 2.52 21.24 2.39
CA GLU A 178 3.67 21.61 3.23
C GLU A 178 4.94 20.78 2.94
N LYS A 179 4.79 19.54 2.43
CA LYS A 179 5.93 18.68 2.10
C LYS A 179 5.83 18.14 0.68
N SER A 180 6.82 18.51 -0.14
CA SER A 180 6.95 18.05 -1.54
C SER A 180 7.01 16.52 -1.69
N ILE A 181 7.54 15.82 -0.66
CA ILE A 181 7.66 14.36 -0.66
C ILE A 181 6.32 13.63 -0.79
N TYR A 182 5.22 14.19 -0.26
CA TYR A 182 3.90 13.57 -0.38
C TYR A 182 3.43 13.54 -1.82
N MET A 183 3.57 14.64 -2.55
CA MET A 183 3.23 14.66 -3.97
C MET A 183 4.14 13.71 -4.75
N ALA A 184 5.45 13.75 -4.53
CA ALA A 184 6.38 12.90 -5.26
C ALA A 184 6.03 11.41 -5.14
N LYS A 185 5.75 10.94 -3.91
CA LYS A 185 5.31 9.56 -3.65
C LYS A 185 3.95 9.24 -4.29
N LEU A 186 2.97 10.12 -4.13
CA LEU A 186 1.65 9.93 -4.75
C LEU A 186 1.73 9.89 -6.29
N LEU A 187 2.61 10.69 -6.91
CA LEU A 187 2.80 10.70 -8.36
C LEU A 187 3.33 9.38 -8.92
N ILE A 188 4.15 8.66 -8.15
CA ILE A 188 4.65 7.33 -8.53
C ILE A 188 3.73 6.19 -8.06
N GLY A 189 2.54 6.52 -7.54
CA GLY A 189 1.58 5.53 -7.06
C GLY A 189 1.98 4.86 -5.74
N GLU A 190 2.74 5.56 -4.89
CA GLU A 190 3.12 5.09 -3.55
C GLU A 190 2.38 5.88 -2.47
N MET A 191 1.81 5.20 -1.47
CA MET A 191 1.21 5.87 -0.32
C MET A 191 2.29 6.27 0.71
N PRO A 192 2.46 7.56 1.06
CA PRO A 192 3.40 7.98 2.09
C PRO A 192 3.05 7.39 3.47
N ASN A 193 4.04 6.80 4.16
CA ASN A 193 3.84 6.09 5.44
C ASN A 193 3.20 6.97 6.54
N ASP A 194 3.46 8.28 6.51
CA ASP A 194 2.99 9.26 7.49
C ASP A 194 1.73 10.01 7.01
N ILE A 195 1.12 9.62 5.88
CA ILE A 195 -0.06 10.32 5.34
C ILE A 195 -1.24 10.29 6.29
N GLU A 196 -1.47 9.21 7.06
CA GLU A 196 -2.54 9.15 8.06
C GLU A 196 -2.41 10.27 9.09
N SER A 197 -1.18 10.67 9.44
CA SER A 197 -0.95 11.79 10.37
C SER A 197 -1.45 13.12 9.82
N VAL A 198 -1.37 13.32 8.49
CA VAL A 198 -1.85 14.52 7.81
C VAL A 198 -3.38 14.58 7.87
N PHE A 199 -4.05 13.46 7.54
CA PHE A 199 -5.51 13.38 7.67
C PHE A 199 -5.96 13.59 9.12
N ASN A 200 -5.28 12.98 10.08
CA ASN A 200 -5.60 13.12 11.51
C ASN A 200 -5.45 14.57 12.00
N GLN A 201 -4.43 15.30 11.56
CA GLN A 201 -4.27 16.74 11.83
C GLN A 201 -5.40 17.57 11.18
N ALA A 202 -5.89 17.16 10.02
CA ALA A 202 -7.08 17.73 9.40
C ALA A 202 -8.37 17.42 10.19
N GLY A 203 -8.37 16.46 11.10
CA GLY A 203 -9.52 16.04 11.91
C GLY A 203 -10.39 14.99 11.22
N VAL A 204 -9.84 14.27 10.24
CA VAL A 204 -10.49 13.18 9.51
C VAL A 204 -9.58 11.96 9.46
N SER A 205 -10.13 10.75 9.29
CA SER A 205 -9.30 9.55 9.11
C SER A 205 -9.41 9.04 7.68
N LEU A 206 -8.27 8.77 7.03
CA LEU A 206 -8.22 8.30 5.64
C LEU A 206 -8.88 6.93 5.52
N PHE A 207 -8.46 5.99 6.36
CA PHE A 207 -8.99 4.63 6.43
C PHE A 207 -10.16 4.56 7.42
N PRO A 208 -11.06 3.57 7.29
CA PRO A 208 -12.09 3.35 8.31
C PRO A 208 -11.44 2.94 9.65
N GLU A 209 -11.86 3.59 10.74
CA GLU A 209 -11.44 3.28 12.11
C GLU A 209 -12.57 2.62 12.90
N HIS A 210 -13.80 2.97 12.57
CA HIS A 210 -15.00 2.48 13.24
C HIS A 210 -15.96 1.80 12.27
N ALA A 211 -16.83 0.95 12.80
CA ALA A 211 -17.84 0.24 12.01
C ALA A 211 -18.73 1.19 11.20
N MET A 212 -18.97 2.39 11.72
CA MET A 212 -19.84 3.40 11.12
C MET A 212 -19.20 4.15 9.95
N ASP A 213 -17.88 4.07 9.79
CA ASP A 213 -17.16 4.69 8.67
C ASP A 213 -17.40 3.93 7.36
N LEU A 214 -17.81 2.67 7.48
CA LEU A 214 -17.98 1.74 6.38
C LEU A 214 -19.45 1.34 6.21
N GLN A 215 -20.07 1.82 5.15
CA GLN A 215 -21.42 1.42 4.78
C GLN A 215 -21.35 0.18 3.90
N THR A 216 -21.77 -0.97 4.43
CA THR A 216 -21.80 -2.23 3.69
C THR A 216 -23.21 -2.76 3.53
N ARG A 217 -23.54 -3.24 2.33
CA ARG A 217 -24.82 -3.89 2.02
C ARG A 217 -24.58 -5.13 1.17
N CYS A 218 -25.36 -6.17 1.42
CA CYS A 218 -25.36 -7.38 0.59
C CYS A 218 -26.79 -7.90 0.42
N THR A 219 -27.14 -8.35 -0.78
CA THR A 219 -28.46 -8.92 -1.07
C THR A 219 -28.58 -10.40 -0.69
N CYS A 220 -27.63 -10.95 0.06
CA CYS A 220 -27.68 -12.34 0.50
C CYS A 220 -28.65 -12.52 1.68
N PRO A 221 -29.19 -13.73 1.91
CA PRO A 221 -30.15 -13.98 2.98
C PRO A 221 -29.51 -14.03 4.39
N ASP A 222 -28.20 -13.82 4.52
CA ASP A 222 -27.53 -13.75 5.82
C ASP A 222 -27.96 -12.46 6.55
N LYS A 223 -28.52 -12.61 7.75
CA LYS A 223 -29.04 -11.50 8.55
C LYS A 223 -27.94 -10.70 9.26
N ILE A 224 -26.72 -11.23 9.34
CA ILE A 224 -25.63 -10.59 10.08
C ILE A 224 -24.65 -9.93 9.10
N THR A 225 -24.43 -8.63 9.27
CA THR A 225 -23.50 -7.82 8.46
C THR A 225 -22.26 -7.46 9.29
N PRO A 226 -21.03 -7.58 8.77
CA PRO A 226 -20.67 -8.08 7.43
C PRO A 226 -20.93 -9.59 7.25
N CYS A 227 -21.36 -9.99 6.06
CA CYS A 227 -21.46 -11.40 5.67
C CYS A 227 -20.21 -11.85 4.93
N LYS A 228 -20.06 -13.15 4.64
CA LYS A 228 -18.91 -13.69 3.90
C LYS A 228 -18.69 -13.05 2.51
N HIS A 229 -19.76 -12.64 1.82
CA HIS A 229 -19.65 -11.97 0.51
C HIS A 229 -19.09 -10.54 0.64
N VAL A 230 -19.46 -9.84 1.70
CA VAL A 230 -18.89 -8.52 2.02
C VAL A 230 -17.41 -8.70 2.35
N ALA A 231 -17.06 -9.66 3.21
CA ALA A 231 -15.67 -9.96 3.53
C ALA A 231 -14.84 -10.32 2.29
N ALA A 232 -15.36 -11.19 1.40
CA ALA A 232 -14.67 -11.54 0.16
C ALA A 232 -14.41 -10.31 -0.73
N THR A 233 -15.41 -9.44 -0.87
CA THR A 233 -15.28 -8.19 -1.64
C THR A 233 -14.25 -7.27 -1.01
N TYR A 234 -14.22 -7.18 0.31
CA TYR A 234 -13.28 -6.35 1.06
C TYR A 234 -11.82 -6.80 0.88
N TYR A 235 -11.57 -8.12 0.85
CA TYR A 235 -10.25 -8.67 0.57
C TYR A 235 -9.77 -8.34 -0.86
N ILE A 236 -10.65 -8.48 -1.85
CA ILE A 236 -10.31 -8.14 -3.24
C ILE A 236 -10.16 -6.64 -3.43
N LEU A 237 -10.88 -5.83 -2.67
CA LEU A 237 -10.65 -4.39 -2.64
C LEU A 237 -9.28 -4.04 -2.04
N GLY A 238 -8.77 -4.85 -1.11
CA GLY A 238 -7.38 -4.79 -0.65
C GLY A 238 -6.37 -4.95 -1.79
N ASP A 239 -6.54 -5.95 -2.65
CA ASP A 239 -5.69 -6.12 -3.84
C ASP A 239 -5.77 -4.90 -4.78
N ARG A 240 -6.95 -4.27 -4.91
CA ARG A 240 -7.11 -3.06 -5.74
C ARG A 240 -6.42 -1.84 -5.13
N PHE A 241 -6.38 -1.72 -3.81
CA PHE A 241 -5.58 -0.67 -3.18
C PHE A 241 -4.09 -0.91 -3.36
N ASP A 242 -3.62 -2.16 -3.35
CA ASP A 242 -2.24 -2.49 -3.67
C ASP A 242 -1.85 -2.07 -5.09
N GLU A 243 -2.79 -2.13 -6.04
CA GLU A 243 -2.61 -1.69 -7.42
C GLU A 243 -2.69 -0.17 -7.60
N ASP A 244 -3.68 0.46 -6.98
CA ASP A 244 -3.98 1.87 -7.11
C ASP A 244 -4.31 2.48 -5.73
N PRO A 245 -3.34 3.16 -5.08
CA PRO A 245 -3.60 3.83 -3.81
C PRO A 245 -4.59 4.99 -3.95
N PHE A 246 -4.81 5.57 -5.14
CA PHE A 246 -5.76 6.67 -5.29
C PHE A 246 -7.22 6.24 -5.19
N LEU A 247 -7.50 4.95 -5.30
CA LEU A 247 -8.85 4.42 -5.10
C LEU A 247 -9.42 4.83 -3.73
N ILE A 248 -8.60 4.89 -2.67
CA ILE A 248 -9.10 5.28 -1.34
C ILE A 248 -9.51 6.76 -1.32
N PHE A 249 -8.78 7.62 -2.02
CA PHE A 249 -9.14 9.03 -2.15
C PHE A 249 -10.40 9.23 -2.98
N ARG A 250 -10.58 8.44 -4.06
CA ARG A 250 -11.80 8.45 -4.87
C ARG A 250 -13.01 8.03 -4.04
N MET A 251 -12.86 7.00 -3.22
CA MET A 251 -13.89 6.60 -2.24
C MET A 251 -14.14 7.70 -1.19
N ARG A 252 -13.15 8.52 -0.85
CA ARG A 252 -13.28 9.71 0.01
C ARG A 252 -13.75 10.98 -0.73
N GLY A 253 -14.01 10.89 -2.04
CA GLY A 253 -14.65 11.93 -2.83
C GLY A 253 -13.71 12.83 -3.65
N ARG A 254 -12.43 12.49 -3.80
CA ARG A 254 -11.51 13.24 -4.69
C ARG A 254 -10.76 12.32 -5.64
N THR A 255 -10.65 12.77 -6.89
CA THR A 255 -9.84 12.08 -7.90
C THR A 255 -8.36 12.43 -7.74
N GLN A 256 -7.51 11.59 -8.34
CA GLN A 256 -6.07 11.84 -8.45
C GLN A 256 -5.80 13.22 -9.05
N ASP A 257 -6.42 13.54 -10.19
CA ASP A 257 -6.21 14.82 -10.88
C ASP A 257 -6.60 16.01 -10.00
N GLN A 258 -7.72 15.91 -9.27
CA GLN A 258 -8.16 16.96 -8.35
C GLN A 258 -7.15 17.20 -7.22
N ILE A 259 -6.58 16.12 -6.67
CA ILE A 259 -5.57 16.22 -5.61
C ILE A 259 -4.28 16.81 -6.16
N LEU A 260 -3.77 16.27 -7.27
CA LEU A 260 -2.51 16.72 -7.87
C LEU A 260 -2.58 18.17 -8.34
N GLU A 261 -3.67 18.57 -8.97
CA GLU A 261 -3.88 19.95 -9.41
C GLU A 261 -3.95 20.91 -8.21
N ALA A 262 -4.72 20.57 -7.17
CA ALA A 262 -4.81 21.39 -5.98
C ALA A 262 -3.46 21.53 -5.25
N LEU A 263 -2.63 20.48 -5.24
CA LEU A 263 -1.28 20.52 -4.66
C LEU A 263 -0.30 21.34 -5.51
N ARG A 264 -0.45 21.35 -6.84
CA ARG A 264 0.34 22.22 -7.73
C ARG A 264 0.01 23.69 -7.50
N GLN A 265 -1.29 24.04 -7.45
CA GLN A 265 -1.74 25.41 -7.24
C GLN A 265 -1.24 26.00 -5.91
N ARG A 266 -1.32 25.23 -4.82
CA ARG A 266 -0.85 25.69 -3.49
C ARG A 266 0.64 25.99 -3.45
N ARG A 267 1.47 25.14 -4.07
CA ARG A 267 2.92 25.40 -4.12
C ARG A 267 3.31 26.48 -5.12
N GLY A 268 2.59 26.62 -6.23
CA GLY A 268 2.76 27.75 -7.13
C GLY A 268 2.48 29.08 -6.43
N ALA A 269 1.44 29.12 -5.59
CA ALA A 269 1.11 30.29 -4.78
C ALA A 269 2.11 30.55 -3.64
N GLU A 270 2.68 29.53 -3.00
CA GLU A 270 3.74 29.69 -1.99
C GLU A 270 5.05 30.22 -2.59
N ALA A 271 5.39 29.84 -3.83
CA ALA A 271 6.54 30.40 -4.54
C ALA A 271 6.37 31.91 -4.82
N ASP A 272 5.13 32.37 -5.05
CA ASP A 272 4.81 33.80 -5.21
C ASP A 272 4.75 34.56 -3.87
N LEU A 273 4.36 33.90 -2.78
CA LEU A 273 4.18 34.54 -1.45
C LEU A 273 5.45 34.60 -0.59
N SER A 274 6.50 33.86 -0.96
CA SER A 274 7.80 33.85 -0.27
C SER A 274 8.81 34.88 -0.81
N ILE A 275 8.39 35.74 -1.75
CA ILE A 275 9.19 36.85 -2.24
C ILE A 275 9.11 38.00 -1.22
N ASP A 276 10.17 38.17 -0.44
CA ASP A 276 10.39 39.35 0.40
C ASP A 276 10.57 40.59 -0.51
N TYR A 277 9.65 41.55 -0.42
CA TYR A 277 9.64 42.77 -1.26
C TYR A 277 10.70 43.80 -0.86
N ASN A 278 11.65 43.47 0.02
CA ASN A 278 12.64 44.41 0.56
C ASN A 278 14.09 44.17 0.14
N GLU A 279 14.38 43.23 -0.76
CA GLU A 279 15.57 43.29 -1.60
C GLU A 279 15.20 43.85 -2.98
N PRO A 280 16.02 44.73 -3.59
CA PRO A 280 15.81 45.12 -4.97
C PRO A 280 15.93 43.87 -5.84
N LEU A 281 14.78 43.35 -6.26
CA LEU A 281 14.65 42.27 -7.22
C LEU A 281 15.40 42.67 -8.49
N THR A 282 16.62 42.17 -8.65
CA THR A 282 17.19 42.00 -9.96
C THR A 282 16.24 41.06 -10.66
N ARG A 283 15.39 41.59 -11.56
CA ARG A 283 14.48 40.80 -12.39
C ARG A 283 15.30 39.65 -12.97
N VAL A 284 15.10 38.45 -12.43
CA VAL A 284 15.39 37.24 -13.17
C VAL A 284 14.32 37.25 -14.26
N THR A 285 14.71 37.77 -15.42
CA THR A 285 13.97 37.60 -16.66
C THR A 285 13.49 36.16 -16.69
N THR A 286 12.18 35.97 -16.77
CA THR A 286 11.57 34.71 -17.18
C THR A 286 12.48 34.14 -18.28
N PRO A 287 13.07 32.94 -18.11
CA PRO A 287 13.84 32.37 -19.20
C PRO A 287 12.87 32.27 -20.36
N GLU A 288 13.15 33.09 -21.37
CA GLU A 288 12.39 33.15 -22.59
C GLU A 288 12.17 31.71 -23.05
N ALA A 289 10.92 31.33 -23.32
CA ALA A 289 10.63 30.02 -23.88
C ALA A 289 11.61 29.80 -25.04
N PRO A 290 12.33 28.67 -25.11
CA PRO A 290 13.37 28.49 -26.11
C PRO A 290 12.73 28.72 -27.47
N ARG A 291 13.06 29.86 -28.09
CA ARG A 291 12.57 30.18 -29.42
C ARG A 291 13.14 29.11 -30.33
N PHE A 292 12.27 28.46 -31.07
CA PHE A 292 12.70 27.59 -32.16
C PHE A 292 13.73 28.38 -32.99
N PRO A 293 14.93 27.83 -33.27
CA PRO A 293 16.01 28.62 -33.84
C PRO A 293 15.53 29.28 -35.13
N GLU A 294 15.80 30.58 -35.26
CA GLU A 294 15.29 31.44 -36.34
C GLU A 294 15.74 30.96 -37.73
N THR A 295 16.69 30.02 -37.80
CA THR A 295 17.18 29.37 -39.03
C THR A 295 17.48 27.88 -38.74
N LEU A 296 16.83 26.97 -39.50
CA LEU A 296 17.08 25.53 -39.41
C LEU A 296 18.48 25.15 -39.93
N GLU A 297 19.05 25.97 -40.82
CA GLU A 297 20.36 25.72 -41.42
C GLU A 297 21.49 25.71 -40.37
N ARG A 298 21.30 26.42 -39.26
CA ARG A 298 22.30 26.60 -38.21
C ARG A 298 21.98 25.82 -36.93
N PHE A 299 20.97 24.96 -36.97
CA PHE A 299 20.52 24.18 -35.81
C PHE A 299 21.63 23.31 -35.20
N TRP A 300 22.51 22.76 -36.05
CA TRP A 300 23.63 21.91 -35.63
C TRP A 300 24.92 22.68 -35.36
N GLU A 301 24.92 24.01 -35.48
CA GLU A 301 26.09 24.84 -35.15
C GLU A 301 26.13 25.15 -33.65
N VAL A 302 27.31 25.06 -33.05
CA VAL A 302 27.54 25.42 -31.65
C VAL A 302 27.36 26.95 -31.51
N GLN A 303 26.30 27.37 -30.84
CA GLN A 303 26.03 28.80 -30.60
C GLN A 303 26.89 29.36 -29.46
N GLN A 304 27.03 30.70 -29.43
CA GLN A 304 27.88 31.41 -28.46
C GLN A 304 27.47 31.12 -27.00
N ASP A 305 26.20 30.81 -26.72
CA ASP A 305 25.74 30.51 -25.37
C ASP A 305 26.31 29.20 -24.81
N LEU A 306 26.63 28.22 -25.67
CA LEU A 306 27.30 26.98 -25.24
C LEU A 306 28.75 27.23 -24.77
N THR A 307 29.38 28.32 -25.22
CA THR A 307 30.72 28.70 -24.73
C THR A 307 30.69 29.19 -23.28
N GLN A 308 29.52 29.54 -22.75
CA GLN A 308 29.33 29.93 -21.36
C GLN A 308 29.05 28.71 -20.44
N VAL A 309 28.83 27.53 -21.01
CA VAL A 309 28.56 26.30 -20.24
C VAL A 309 29.89 25.76 -19.71
N ASN A 310 30.13 25.98 -18.42
CA ASN A 310 31.27 25.41 -17.72
C ASN A 310 30.91 23.97 -17.25
N VAL A 311 31.43 22.97 -17.95
CA VAL A 311 31.27 21.57 -17.56
C VAL A 311 32.38 21.20 -16.57
N GLN A 312 32.01 20.96 -15.31
CA GLN A 312 32.93 20.45 -14.30
C GLN A 312 32.79 18.93 -14.16
N VAL A 313 33.78 18.19 -14.69
CA VAL A 313 33.86 16.75 -14.48
C VAL A 313 34.50 16.49 -13.13
N ARG A 314 33.77 15.88 -12.19
CA ARG A 314 34.30 15.53 -10.86
C ARG A 314 34.12 14.04 -10.59
N MET A 315 34.98 13.46 -9.76
CA MET A 315 34.74 12.12 -9.26
C MET A 315 33.40 12.08 -8.50
N PRO A 316 32.64 10.98 -8.64
CA PRO A 316 31.41 10.82 -7.88
C PRO A 316 31.73 10.77 -6.38
N ASN A 317 30.96 11.52 -5.57
CA ASN A 317 31.12 11.53 -4.11
C ASN A 317 30.81 10.18 -3.45
N ILE A 318 30.11 9.29 -4.15
CA ILE A 318 29.78 7.95 -3.70
C ILE A 318 30.51 6.97 -4.63
N PRO A 319 31.35 6.07 -4.11
CA PRO A 319 31.98 5.06 -4.95
C PRO A 319 30.92 4.10 -5.51
N GLN A 320 31.04 3.81 -6.81
CA GLN A 320 30.17 2.93 -7.60
C GLN A 320 28.67 3.21 -7.40
N PRO A 321 28.19 4.41 -7.73
CA PRO A 321 26.81 4.80 -7.47
C PRO A 321 25.82 3.93 -8.25
N LEU A 322 26.20 3.46 -9.44
CA LEU A 322 25.38 2.57 -10.26
C LEU A 322 25.26 1.17 -9.67
N LEU A 323 26.36 0.58 -9.19
CA LEU A 323 26.33 -0.76 -8.58
C LEU A 323 25.51 -0.75 -7.28
N LYS A 324 25.69 0.28 -6.44
CA LYS A 324 24.91 0.45 -5.20
C LYS A 324 23.42 0.65 -5.43
N ARG A 325 23.05 1.36 -6.51
CA ARG A 325 21.64 1.60 -6.85
C ARG A 325 20.97 0.34 -7.40
N LEU A 326 21.70 -0.47 -8.17
CA LEU A 326 21.17 -1.68 -8.79
C LEU A 326 21.13 -2.87 -7.80
N GLY A 327 21.99 -2.87 -6.78
CA GLY A 327 22.06 -3.93 -5.78
C GLY A 327 22.68 -5.22 -6.32
N GLU A 328 22.75 -6.23 -5.45
CA GLU A 328 23.26 -7.55 -5.82
C GLU A 328 22.15 -8.38 -6.49
N PRO A 329 22.46 -9.10 -7.59
CA PRO A 329 21.49 -9.98 -8.23
C PRO A 329 21.27 -11.27 -7.41
N GLU A 330 20.10 -11.90 -7.57
CA GLU A 330 19.69 -13.08 -6.78
C GLU A 330 20.35 -14.42 -7.20
N PHE A 331 21.19 -14.43 -8.25
CA PHE A 331 21.82 -15.68 -8.71
C PHE A 331 23.11 -16.01 -7.93
N SER A 332 23.33 -17.30 -7.68
CA SER A 332 24.43 -17.78 -6.84
C SER A 332 25.78 -17.65 -7.56
N SER A 333 26.57 -16.65 -7.21
CA SER A 333 28.01 -16.59 -7.48
C SER A 333 28.82 -16.75 -6.18
N GLN A 334 30.05 -17.25 -6.29
CA GLN A 334 30.96 -17.40 -5.14
C GLN A 334 31.49 -16.05 -4.61
N LEU A 335 31.33 -14.98 -5.39
CA LEU A 335 31.78 -13.62 -5.12
C LEU A 335 30.62 -12.66 -5.43
N THR A 336 30.54 -11.54 -4.72
CA THR A 336 29.56 -10.48 -4.98
C THR A 336 29.85 -9.81 -6.32
N LEU A 337 28.80 -9.47 -7.09
CA LEU A 337 28.97 -8.79 -8.37
C LEU A 337 29.60 -7.41 -8.17
N GLN A 338 29.23 -6.72 -7.08
CA GLN A 338 29.84 -5.46 -6.71
C GLN A 338 31.34 -5.62 -6.49
N GLY A 339 31.78 -6.67 -5.77
CA GLY A 339 33.20 -6.91 -5.52
C GLY A 339 34.00 -7.24 -6.79
N GLN A 340 33.37 -7.87 -7.78
CA GLN A 340 34.03 -8.16 -9.07
C GLN A 340 34.19 -6.92 -9.95
N LEU A 341 33.25 -5.97 -9.88
CA LEU A 341 33.23 -4.80 -10.76
C LEU A 341 33.79 -3.53 -10.12
N GLU A 342 33.99 -3.53 -8.81
CA GLU A 342 34.54 -2.41 -8.02
C GLU A 342 35.82 -1.85 -8.63
N GLU A 343 36.83 -2.70 -8.83
CA GLU A 343 38.12 -2.28 -9.40
C GLU A 343 37.97 -1.73 -10.82
N SER A 344 37.12 -2.33 -11.64
CA SER A 344 36.86 -1.87 -13.01
C SER A 344 36.21 -0.49 -13.03
N TYR A 345 35.22 -0.25 -12.17
CA TYR A 345 34.54 1.04 -12.08
C TYR A 345 35.44 2.15 -11.55
N ASP A 346 36.32 1.84 -10.61
CA ASP A 346 37.27 2.81 -10.06
C ASP A 346 38.33 3.18 -11.11
N LEU A 347 38.87 2.19 -11.84
CA LEU A 347 39.82 2.43 -12.93
C LEU A 347 39.20 3.24 -14.07
N ILE A 348 37.97 2.90 -14.49
CA ILE A 348 37.25 3.64 -15.54
C ILE A 348 36.99 5.09 -15.10
N SER A 349 36.60 5.30 -13.84
CA SER A 349 36.35 6.65 -13.31
C SER A 349 37.62 7.50 -13.26
N GLN A 350 38.74 6.92 -12.83
CA GLN A 350 40.05 7.58 -12.84
C GLN A 350 40.51 7.91 -14.26
N PHE A 351 40.35 6.96 -15.18
CA PHE A 351 40.71 7.16 -16.59
C PHE A 351 39.82 8.21 -17.27
N ALA A 352 38.52 8.24 -16.98
CA ALA A 352 37.61 9.26 -17.49
C ALA A 352 37.97 10.66 -17.00
N ILE A 353 38.37 10.81 -15.72
CA ILE A 353 38.88 12.08 -15.18
C ILE A 353 40.20 12.46 -15.88
N MET A 354 41.09 11.50 -16.10
CA MET A 354 42.33 11.73 -16.84
C MET A 354 42.05 12.22 -18.26
N ILE A 355 41.11 11.62 -18.99
CA ILE A 355 40.73 12.07 -20.34
C ILE A 355 40.08 13.46 -20.30
N ALA A 356 39.18 13.71 -19.33
CA ALA A 356 38.47 14.98 -19.23
C ALA A 356 39.38 16.19 -18.96
N TYR A 357 40.54 15.95 -18.32
CA TYR A 357 41.53 16.98 -17.98
C TYR A 357 42.85 16.85 -18.75
N ALA A 358 43.01 15.82 -19.58
CA ALA A 358 44.08 15.78 -20.56
C ALA A 358 43.75 16.82 -21.64
N ASP A 359 44.70 17.70 -21.93
CA ASP A 359 44.58 18.72 -22.97
C ASP A 359 44.23 18.05 -24.32
N THR A 360 42.94 18.03 -24.65
CA THR A 360 42.46 17.72 -25.99
C THR A 360 42.48 19.00 -26.81
N SER A 361 43.69 19.53 -27.01
CA SER A 361 43.96 20.57 -28.03
C SER A 361 43.86 20.03 -29.47
N GLY A 362 43.24 18.87 -29.66
CA GLY A 362 42.85 18.35 -30.96
C GLY A 362 41.55 19.00 -31.39
N THR A 363 41.61 19.81 -32.44
CA THR A 363 40.43 20.26 -33.19
C THR A 363 39.49 19.07 -33.47
N PRO A 364 38.18 19.16 -33.17
CA PRO A 364 37.25 18.10 -33.50
C PRO A 364 37.23 17.93 -35.02
N THR A 365 37.72 16.81 -35.51
CA THR A 365 37.48 16.42 -36.90
C THR A 365 36.03 15.99 -36.97
N ASN A 366 35.20 16.78 -37.64
CA ASN A 366 33.83 16.40 -37.94
C ASN A 366 33.88 15.07 -38.70
N GLY A 367 33.41 14.00 -38.06
CA GLY A 367 33.41 12.63 -38.57
C GLY A 367 32.42 12.42 -39.72
N ASN A 368 32.35 13.34 -40.68
CA ASN A 368 31.79 13.05 -41.98
C ASN A 368 32.85 12.27 -42.76
N GLY A 369 32.74 10.95 -42.70
CA GLY A 369 33.41 10.08 -43.64
C GLY A 369 32.82 10.30 -45.02
N ASP A 370 33.41 11.22 -45.77
CA ASP A 370 33.35 11.23 -47.23
C ASP A 370 34.69 10.67 -47.72
N GLY A 371 34.62 9.46 -48.30
CA GLY A 371 35.76 8.76 -48.88
C GLY A 371 36.17 9.33 -50.24
N ASP A 372 37.42 9.05 -50.61
CA ASP A 372 37.82 8.91 -52.00
C ASP A 372 37.16 7.67 -52.65
#